data_AF-A0A7U8PW53-F1
#
_entry.id   AF-A0A7U8PW53-F1
#
_cell.length_a   1.000
_cell.length_b   1.000
_cell.length_c   1.000
_cell.angle_alpha   90.00
_cell.angle_beta   90.00
_cell.angle_gamma   90.00
#
_symmetry.space_group_name_H-M   'P 1'
#
loop_
_entity.id
_entity.type
_entity.pdbx_description
1 polymer ?
#
loop_
_entity_poly.entity_id
_entity_poly.type
_entity_poly.pdbx_seq_one_letter_code
_entity_poly.pdbx_strand_id
1 'polypeptide(L)'
;MYVRVDFVIRTCILSYITLMYTQRHPDMKTILYAHVSTEDQNAAHQRTQAEAAGFVIDEVVTDQGVSGVSVPMKERPEGKRLFDMLRKGDTLVVRWVDRLGRNYRDVTDTIQHFMRQGVIIRTVINNMTFDGSTQDPMQQAVRDALIAFMSATAQAQAEATKEAQKAGIAAAKADKDRGAYLGRKPS
;
A
#
# COMPACT_ATOMS: atom_id res chain seq x y z
N MET A 1 -45.11 -18.53 12.32
CA MET A 1 -43.89 -18.85 13.12
C MET A 1 -42.58 -18.50 12.41
N TYR A 2 -42.54 -18.39 11.07
CA TYR A 2 -41.34 -18.05 10.28
C TYR A 2 -40.85 -16.59 10.42
N VAL A 3 -41.76 -15.62 10.50
CA VAL A 3 -41.44 -14.17 10.50
C VAL A 3 -40.58 -13.74 11.70
N ARG A 4 -40.66 -14.46 12.82
CA ARG A 4 -39.86 -14.16 14.03
C ARG A 4 -38.41 -14.61 13.92
N VAL A 5 -38.10 -15.60 13.07
CA VAL A 5 -36.73 -16.11 12.92
C VAL A 5 -35.91 -15.17 12.04
N ASP A 6 -36.49 -14.65 10.95
CA ASP A 6 -35.85 -13.66 10.08
C ASP A 6 -35.54 -12.34 10.80
N PHE A 7 -36.44 -11.91 11.70
CA PHE A 7 -36.22 -10.70 12.49
C PHE A 7 -35.05 -10.86 13.46
N VAL A 8 -34.93 -12.02 14.13
CA VAL A 8 -33.83 -12.31 15.05
C VAL A 8 -32.51 -12.44 14.29
N ILE A 9 -32.48 -13.09 13.13
CA ILE A 9 -31.27 -13.21 12.30
C ILE A 9 -30.82 -11.85 11.77
N ARG A 10 -31.74 -11.02 11.24
CA ARG A 10 -31.41 -9.65 10.82
C ARG A 10 -30.89 -8.80 11.98
N THR A 11 -31.51 -8.88 13.15
CA THR A 11 -31.11 -8.09 14.31
C THR A 11 -29.77 -8.54 14.88
N CYS A 12 -29.46 -9.85 14.85
CA CYS A 12 -28.15 -10.39 15.21
C CYS A 12 -27.05 -9.99 14.21
N ILE A 13 -27.33 -10.03 12.90
CA ILE A 13 -26.36 -9.60 11.88
C ILE A 13 -26.13 -8.09 11.97
N LEU A 14 -27.18 -7.28 12.10
CA LEU A 14 -27.03 -5.84 12.32
C LEU A 14 -26.32 -5.53 13.64
N SER A 15 -26.59 -6.27 14.73
CA SER A 15 -25.88 -6.10 15.99
C SER A 15 -24.42 -6.52 15.88
N TYR A 16 -24.10 -7.59 15.17
CA TYR A 16 -22.72 -8.02 14.93
C TYR A 16 -21.95 -7.04 14.05
N ILE A 17 -22.57 -6.54 12.98
CA ILE A 17 -22.01 -5.49 12.12
C ILE A 17 -21.81 -4.20 12.94
N THR A 18 -22.79 -3.82 13.78
CA THR A 18 -22.70 -2.64 14.65
C THR A 18 -21.66 -2.81 15.74
N LEU A 19 -21.49 -4.02 16.31
CA LEU A 19 -20.48 -4.33 17.31
C LEU A 19 -19.07 -4.34 16.69
N MET A 20 -18.94 -4.84 15.45
CA MET A 20 -17.71 -4.72 14.65
C MET A 20 -17.38 -3.25 14.34
N TYR A 21 -18.41 -2.42 14.07
CA TYR A 21 -18.23 -0.98 13.82
C TYR A 21 -17.92 -0.18 15.10
N THR A 22 -18.45 -0.59 16.25
CA THR A 22 -18.33 0.09 17.55
C THR A 22 -16.99 -0.17 18.26
N GLN A 23 -16.16 -1.09 17.74
CA GLN A 23 -14.78 -1.29 18.22
C GLN A 23 -13.79 -0.27 17.63
N ARG A 24 -14.22 0.64 16.74
CA ARG A 24 -13.37 1.76 16.32
C ARG A 24 -13.24 2.76 17.46
N HIS A 25 -12.02 2.86 18.00
CA HIS A 25 -11.67 3.98 18.85
C HIS A 25 -11.80 5.25 18.00
N PRO A 26 -12.50 6.30 18.47
CA PRO A 26 -12.82 7.49 17.69
C PRO A 26 -11.58 8.28 17.20
N ASP A 27 -10.39 7.93 17.67
CA ASP A 27 -9.12 8.59 17.33
C ASP A 27 -8.25 7.81 16.33
N MET A 28 -8.56 6.54 16.00
CA MET A 28 -7.73 5.72 15.10
C MET A 28 -8.20 5.84 13.65
N LYS A 29 -7.30 6.31 12.78
CA LYS A 29 -7.59 6.52 11.36
C LYS A 29 -7.03 5.40 10.49
N THR A 30 -7.80 5.03 9.47
CA THR A 30 -7.37 4.12 8.40
C THR A 30 -7.05 4.95 7.17
N ILE A 31 -5.76 5.04 6.84
CA ILE A 31 -5.26 5.84 5.73
C ILE A 31 -4.80 4.92 4.61
N LEU A 32 -5.38 5.08 3.42
CA LEU A 32 -4.94 4.39 2.21
C LEU A 32 -3.86 5.21 1.51
N TYR A 33 -2.69 4.62 1.27
CA TYR A 33 -1.67 5.21 0.43
C TYR A 33 -1.69 4.58 -0.98
N ALA A 34 -1.96 5.42 -1.98
CA ALA A 34 -2.04 5.03 -3.38
C ALA A 34 -0.94 5.73 -4.20
N HIS A 35 -0.14 4.97 -4.92
CA HIS A 35 0.86 5.53 -5.85
C HIS A 35 0.40 5.33 -7.29
N VAL A 36 0.27 6.43 -8.05
CA VAL A 36 -0.25 6.45 -9.43
C VAL A 36 0.68 7.22 -10.37
N SER A 37 0.91 6.67 -11.57
CA SER A 37 1.79 7.28 -12.58
C SER A 37 1.07 8.32 -13.45
N THR A 38 -0.24 8.15 -13.66
CA THR A 38 -1.13 9.05 -14.40
C THR A 38 -2.59 8.71 -14.02
N GLU A 39 -3.41 9.73 -13.79
CA GLU A 39 -4.87 9.74 -13.56
C GLU A 39 -5.46 9.30 -12.20
N ASP A 40 -6.47 10.06 -11.77
CA ASP A 40 -7.32 9.83 -10.60
C ASP A 40 -8.11 8.51 -10.64
N GLN A 41 -8.36 7.97 -11.84
CA GLN A 41 -9.05 6.69 -12.06
C GLN A 41 -8.34 5.53 -11.35
N ASN A 42 -7.01 5.58 -11.25
CA ASN A 42 -6.21 4.50 -10.67
C ASN A 42 -6.20 4.54 -9.14
N ALA A 43 -6.44 5.72 -8.53
CA ALA A 43 -6.61 5.88 -7.09
C ALA A 43 -8.01 5.44 -6.64
N ALA A 44 -9.05 5.81 -7.39
CA ALA A 44 -10.42 5.35 -7.14
C ALA A 44 -10.51 3.81 -7.20
N HIS A 45 -9.89 3.18 -8.21
CA HIS A 45 -9.83 1.73 -8.31
C HIS A 45 -9.07 1.07 -7.14
N GLN A 46 -7.98 1.69 -6.65
CA GLN A 46 -7.27 1.22 -5.46
C GLN A 46 -8.14 1.26 -4.21
N ARG A 47 -8.92 2.35 -4.05
CA ARG A 47 -9.87 2.49 -2.96
C ARG A 47 -10.96 1.42 -3.01
N THR A 48 -11.60 1.23 -4.16
CA THR A 48 -12.64 0.20 -4.33
C THR A 48 -12.11 -1.20 -4.03
N GLN A 49 -10.87 -1.51 -4.43
CA GLN A 49 -10.24 -2.79 -4.09
C GLN A 49 -9.99 -2.95 -2.58
N ALA A 50 -9.56 -1.88 -1.89
CA ALA A 50 -9.40 -1.91 -0.45
C ALA A 50 -10.76 -2.08 0.27
N GLU A 51 -11.79 -1.36 -0.17
CA GLU A 51 -13.14 -1.49 0.38
C GLU A 51 -13.72 -2.89 0.14
N ALA A 52 -13.49 -3.48 -1.04
CA ALA A 52 -13.88 -4.86 -1.35
C ALA A 52 -13.12 -5.90 -0.50
N ALA A 53 -11.89 -5.60 -0.09
CA ALA A 53 -11.13 -6.41 0.86
C ALA A 53 -11.55 -6.19 2.33
N GLY A 54 -12.59 -5.37 2.58
CA GLY A 54 -13.17 -5.15 3.91
C GLY A 54 -12.53 -4.02 4.71
N PHE A 55 -11.71 -3.18 4.08
CA PHE A 55 -11.14 -1.99 4.74
C PHE A 55 -12.12 -0.82 4.69
N VAL A 56 -12.37 -0.20 5.84
CA VAL A 56 -13.09 1.08 5.89
C VAL A 56 -12.04 2.20 5.85
N ILE A 57 -11.97 2.93 4.75
CA ILE A 57 -10.92 3.95 4.52
C ILE A 57 -11.43 5.31 4.97
N ASP A 58 -10.70 5.95 5.90
CA ASP A 58 -11.05 7.27 6.43
C ASP A 58 -10.39 8.40 5.62
N GLU A 59 -9.16 8.19 5.12
CA GLU A 59 -8.46 9.14 4.25
C GLU A 59 -7.65 8.42 3.17
N VAL A 60 -7.50 9.05 1.99
CA VAL A 60 -6.67 8.55 0.89
C VAL A 60 -5.58 9.56 0.58
N VAL A 61 -4.33 9.12 0.67
CA VAL A 61 -3.14 9.89 0.27
C VAL A 61 -2.67 9.36 -1.08
N THR A 62 -2.66 10.22 -2.10
CA THR A 62 -2.32 9.83 -3.47
C THR A 62 -1.02 10.46 -3.91
N ASP A 63 0.03 9.66 -4.04
CA ASP A 63 1.35 10.08 -4.55
C ASP A 63 1.37 9.99 -6.08
N GLN A 64 1.41 11.15 -6.73
CA GLN A 64 1.40 11.29 -8.19
C GLN A 64 2.81 11.51 -8.74
N GLY A 65 3.23 10.67 -9.69
CA GLY A 65 4.33 10.97 -10.61
C GLY A 65 5.75 10.98 -10.02
N VAL A 66 5.94 10.73 -8.72
CA VAL A 66 7.27 10.62 -8.12
C VAL A 66 7.80 9.20 -8.25
N SER A 67 8.88 9.01 -9.03
CA SER A 67 9.50 7.69 -9.17
C SER A 67 9.99 7.16 -7.81
N GLY A 68 9.30 6.16 -7.28
CA GLY A 68 9.72 5.46 -6.05
C GLY A 68 11.01 4.65 -6.16
N VAL A 69 11.65 4.65 -7.34
CA VAL A 69 13.03 4.12 -7.54
C VAL A 69 14.08 5.13 -7.11
N SER A 70 13.84 6.42 -7.31
CA SER A 70 14.85 7.48 -7.14
C SER A 70 14.63 8.34 -5.90
N VAL A 71 13.39 8.45 -5.41
CA VAL A 71 13.06 9.30 -4.26
C VAL A 71 12.55 8.43 -3.11
N PRO A 72 13.26 8.41 -1.96
CA PRO A 72 12.80 7.74 -0.74
C PRO A 72 11.41 8.22 -0.32
N MET A 73 10.62 7.35 0.32
CA MET A 73 9.26 7.67 0.75
C MET A 73 9.20 8.98 1.57
N LYS A 74 10.14 9.16 2.50
CA LYS A 74 10.25 10.35 3.37
C LYS A 74 10.55 11.64 2.62
N GLU A 75 11.02 11.57 1.38
CA GLU A 75 11.39 12.75 0.60
C GLU A 75 10.29 13.15 -0.39
N ARG A 76 9.32 12.26 -0.65
CA ARG A 76 8.17 12.55 -1.50
C ARG A 76 7.22 13.52 -0.78
N PRO A 77 6.59 14.49 -1.47
CA PRO A 77 5.65 15.42 -0.83
C PRO A 77 4.53 14.70 -0.07
N GLU A 78 3.87 13.74 -0.72
CA GLU A 78 2.78 12.97 -0.12
C GLU A 78 3.28 11.94 0.88
N GLY A 79 4.53 11.47 0.72
CA GLY A 79 5.19 10.66 1.73
C GLY A 79 5.43 11.45 3.01
N LYS A 80 6.00 12.67 2.94
CA LYS A 80 6.15 13.55 4.12
C LYS A 80 4.82 13.80 4.81
N ARG A 81 3.79 14.13 4.04
CA ARG A 81 2.43 14.29 4.56
C ARG A 81 1.96 13.02 5.28
N LEU A 82 2.21 11.84 4.74
CA LEU A 82 1.86 10.57 5.39
C LEU A 82 2.61 10.37 6.72
N PHE A 83 3.93 10.66 6.75
CA PHE A 83 4.74 10.62 7.97
C PHE A 83 4.25 11.64 9.03
N ASP A 84 3.79 12.81 8.60
CA ASP A 84 3.28 13.86 9.47
C ASP A 84 1.84 13.57 9.95
N MET A 85 1.07 12.76 9.22
CA MET A 85 -0.31 12.44 9.57
C MET A 85 -0.45 11.22 10.47
N LEU A 86 0.30 10.15 10.19
CA LEU A 86 0.15 8.88 10.91
C LEU A 86 0.54 9.03 12.39
N ARG A 87 -0.30 8.47 13.26
CA ARG A 87 -0.12 8.43 14.71
C ARG A 87 -0.21 7.00 15.22
N LYS A 88 0.20 6.80 16.47
CA LYS A 88 0.08 5.51 17.16
C LYS A 88 -1.38 5.05 17.15
N GLY A 89 -1.62 3.81 16.72
CA GLY A 89 -2.95 3.22 16.59
C GLY A 89 -3.57 3.38 15.20
N ASP A 90 -3.06 4.28 14.36
CA ASP A 90 -3.52 4.40 12.98
C ASP A 90 -3.17 3.16 12.16
N THR A 91 -3.97 2.91 11.13
CA THR A 91 -3.74 1.86 10.16
C THR A 91 -3.37 2.45 8.80
N LEU A 92 -2.14 2.18 8.35
CA LEU A 92 -1.70 2.45 6.99
C LEU A 92 -2.08 1.27 6.09
N VAL A 93 -2.98 1.49 5.14
CA VAL A 93 -3.35 0.52 4.11
C VAL A 93 -2.56 0.82 2.83
N VAL A 94 -1.91 -0.21 2.29
CA VAL A 94 -1.22 -0.14 0.99
C VAL A 94 -1.66 -1.30 0.11
N ARG A 95 -1.71 -1.11 -1.21
CA ARG A 95 -2.07 -2.21 -2.12
C ARG A 95 -1.11 -3.39 -1.94
N TRP A 96 0.18 -3.10 -2.01
CA TRP A 96 1.29 -4.02 -1.73
C TRP A 96 2.53 -3.21 -1.34
N VAL A 97 3.57 -3.90 -0.90
CA VAL A 97 4.79 -3.35 -0.30
C VAL A 97 5.61 -2.55 -1.32
N ASP A 98 5.46 -2.85 -2.61
CA ASP A 98 6.05 -2.12 -3.74
C ASP A 98 5.60 -0.65 -3.81
N ARG A 99 4.49 -0.29 -3.14
CA ARG A 99 3.98 1.09 -3.10
C ARG A 99 4.70 1.96 -2.09
N LEU A 100 5.26 1.37 -1.02
CA LEU A 100 6.05 2.11 -0.03
C LEU A 100 7.40 2.55 -0.61
N GLY A 101 7.93 1.79 -1.57
CA GLY A 101 9.15 2.13 -2.28
C GLY A 101 9.55 1.03 -3.26
N ARG A 102 10.51 1.33 -4.14
CA ARG A 102 11.06 0.34 -5.09
C ARG A 102 12.52 -0.04 -4.77
N ASN A 103 13.06 0.49 -3.68
CA ASN A 103 14.35 0.09 -3.11
C ASN A 103 14.09 -0.73 -1.84
N TYR A 104 14.75 -1.88 -1.71
CA TYR A 104 14.70 -2.75 -0.54
C TYR A 104 14.82 -1.98 0.78
N ARG A 105 15.81 -1.08 0.83
CA ARG A 105 16.16 -0.34 2.04
C ARG A 105 15.07 0.66 2.42
N ASP A 106 14.55 1.40 1.44
CA ASP A 106 13.50 2.40 1.66
C ASP A 106 12.21 1.76 2.18
N VAL A 107 11.84 0.62 1.60
CA VAL A 107 10.67 -0.16 2.02
C VAL A 107 10.85 -0.66 3.46
N THR A 108 11.97 -1.32 3.75
CA THR A 108 12.25 -1.89 5.07
C THR A 108 12.29 -0.79 6.14
N ASP A 109 13.01 0.30 5.87
CA ASP A 109 13.16 1.42 6.80
C ASP A 109 11.82 2.11 7.08
N THR A 110 10.97 2.24 6.06
CA THR A 110 9.62 2.84 6.16
C THR A 110 8.70 1.96 7.00
N ILE A 111 8.63 0.66 6.72
CA ILE A 111 7.80 -0.28 7.46
C ILE A 111 8.21 -0.30 8.95
N GLN A 112 9.51 -0.46 9.22
CA GLN A 112 10.00 -0.49 10.58
C GLN A 112 9.77 0.83 11.32
N HIS A 113 9.87 1.98 10.63
CA HIS A 113 9.60 3.28 11.23
C HIS A 113 8.16 3.38 11.73
N PHE A 114 7.18 3.08 10.87
CA PHE A 114 5.77 3.13 11.23
C PHE A 114 5.41 2.13 12.32
N MET A 115 5.95 0.90 12.26
CA MET A 115 5.75 -0.08 13.33
C MET A 115 6.31 0.41 14.68
N ARG A 116 7.49 1.04 14.70
CA ARG A 116 8.04 1.63 15.93
C ARG A 116 7.20 2.78 16.48
N GLN A 117 6.53 3.54 15.60
CA GLN A 117 5.55 4.54 16.00
C GLN A 117 4.22 3.95 16.48
N GLY A 118 4.05 2.63 16.38
CA GLY A 118 2.82 1.92 16.75
C GLY A 118 1.70 2.09 15.72
N VAL A 119 2.06 2.37 14.46
CA VAL A 119 1.17 2.31 13.31
C VAL A 119 1.07 0.86 12.84
N ILE A 120 -0.13 0.43 12.47
CA ILE A 120 -0.40 -0.88 11.90
C ILE A 120 -0.36 -0.76 10.38
N ILE A 121 0.44 -1.57 9.70
CA ILE A 121 0.50 -1.57 8.23
C ILE A 121 -0.26 -2.78 7.71
N ARG A 122 -1.20 -2.57 6.79
CA ARG A 122 -1.97 -3.64 6.17
C ARG A 122 -1.86 -3.61 4.66
N THR A 123 -1.74 -4.78 4.04
CA THR A 123 -1.67 -4.94 2.59
C THR A 123 -3.00 -5.41 2.03
N VAL A 124 -3.42 -4.89 0.88
CA VAL A 124 -4.71 -5.26 0.26
C VAL A 124 -4.63 -6.64 -0.42
N ILE A 125 -3.59 -6.90 -1.22
CA ILE A 125 -3.54 -8.11 -2.07
C ILE A 125 -3.43 -9.40 -1.24
N ASN A 126 -2.59 -9.39 -0.20
CA ASN A 126 -2.30 -10.59 0.61
C ASN A 126 -2.93 -10.55 2.01
N ASN A 127 -3.69 -9.49 2.33
CA ASN A 127 -4.25 -9.23 3.66
C ASN A 127 -3.24 -9.39 4.82
N MET A 128 -1.96 -9.15 4.55
CA MET A 128 -0.91 -9.21 5.57
C MET A 128 -1.00 -7.99 6.47
N THR A 129 -0.77 -8.21 7.76
CA THR A 129 -0.72 -7.17 8.79
C THR A 129 0.68 -7.15 9.41
N PHE A 130 1.29 -5.98 9.44
CA PHE A 130 2.57 -5.73 10.09
C PHE A 130 2.36 -4.72 11.20
N ASP A 131 2.55 -5.16 12.44
CA ASP A 131 2.50 -4.29 13.60
C ASP A 131 3.72 -4.53 14.51
N GLY A 132 3.98 -3.53 15.35
CA GLY A 132 5.03 -3.58 16.38
C GLY A 132 4.52 -4.06 17.74
N SER A 133 3.32 -4.65 17.82
CA SER A 133 2.68 -4.97 19.11
C SER A 133 3.22 -6.25 19.75
N THR A 134 3.72 -7.19 18.93
CA THR A 134 4.21 -8.47 19.45
C THR A 134 5.53 -8.28 20.21
N GLN A 135 5.59 -8.82 21.44
CA GLN A 135 6.79 -8.83 22.28
C GLN A 135 7.55 -10.15 22.18
N ASP A 136 7.00 -11.15 21.50
CA ASP A 136 7.64 -12.45 21.28
C ASP A 136 8.80 -12.30 20.28
N PRO A 137 10.06 -12.54 20.69
CA PRO A 137 11.23 -12.43 19.81
C PRO A 137 11.15 -13.32 18.56
N MET A 138 10.50 -14.49 18.65
CA MET A 138 10.35 -15.39 17.51
C MET A 138 9.39 -14.80 16.46
N GLN A 139 8.26 -14.25 16.92
CA GLN A 139 7.31 -13.61 16.00
C GLN A 139 7.89 -12.35 15.37
N GLN A 140 8.70 -11.59 16.12
CA GLN A 140 9.44 -10.45 15.58
C GLN A 140 10.40 -10.90 14.47
N ALA A 141 11.20 -11.95 14.71
CA ALA A 141 12.14 -12.48 13.73
C ALA A 141 11.44 -12.97 12.44
N VAL A 142 10.32 -13.69 12.57
CA VAL A 142 9.53 -14.17 11.42
C VAL A 142 9.00 -12.98 10.61
N ARG A 143 8.43 -11.98 11.28
CA ARG A 143 7.91 -10.77 10.63
C ARG A 143 9.02 -10.00 9.91
N ASP A 144 10.16 -9.81 10.56
CA ASP A 144 11.28 -9.06 9.98
C ASP A 144 11.89 -9.82 8.78
N ALA A 145 11.95 -11.15 8.84
CA ALA A 145 12.35 -12.00 7.71
C ALA A 145 11.37 -11.89 6.53
N LEU A 146 10.06 -11.85 6.80
CA LEU A 146 9.04 -11.64 5.77
C LEU A 146 9.18 -10.26 5.10
N ILE A 147 9.39 -9.20 5.90
CA ILE A 147 9.61 -7.84 5.40
C ILE A 147 10.84 -7.81 4.49
N ALA A 148 11.95 -8.43 4.92
CA ALA A 148 13.17 -8.52 4.13
C ALA A 148 12.93 -9.27 2.80
N PHE A 149 12.29 -10.44 2.86
CA PHE A 149 11.99 -11.22 1.66
C PHE A 149 11.12 -10.45 0.65
N MET A 150 10.07 -9.77 1.12
CA MET A 150 9.20 -8.97 0.27
C MET A 150 9.91 -7.77 -0.33
N SER A 151 10.73 -7.08 0.47
CA SER A 151 11.54 -5.94 0.04
C SER A 151 12.54 -6.37 -1.04
N ALA A 152 13.15 -7.55 -0.91
CA ALA A 152 14.12 -8.07 -1.87
C ALA A 152 13.44 -8.45 -3.19
N THR A 153 12.28 -9.10 -3.09
CA THR A 153 11.45 -9.44 -4.27
C THR A 153 10.99 -8.18 -5.01
N ALA A 154 10.58 -7.14 -4.29
CA ALA A 154 10.18 -5.86 -4.90
C ALA A 154 11.34 -5.19 -5.65
N GLN A 155 12.55 -5.20 -5.08
CA GLN A 155 13.74 -4.67 -5.76
C GLN A 155 14.08 -5.47 -7.02
N ALA A 156 14.12 -6.81 -6.93
CA ALA A 156 14.41 -7.67 -8.08
C ALA A 156 13.40 -7.46 -9.22
N GLN A 157 12.11 -7.34 -8.90
CA GLN A 157 11.07 -7.06 -9.89
C GLN A 157 11.25 -5.68 -10.54
N ALA A 158 11.66 -4.67 -9.77
CA ALA A 158 11.91 -3.33 -10.28
C ALA A 158 13.11 -3.31 -11.24
N GLU A 159 14.18 -4.03 -10.90
CA GLU A 159 15.36 -4.20 -11.75
C GLU A 159 15.01 -4.93 -13.06
N ALA A 160 14.30 -6.06 -12.97
CA ALA A 160 13.84 -6.81 -14.15
C ALA A 160 12.94 -5.96 -15.07
N THR A 161 12.03 -5.17 -14.50
CA THR A 161 11.17 -4.26 -15.27
C THR A 161 12.00 -3.19 -15.99
N LYS A 162 13.01 -2.64 -15.33
CA LYS A 162 13.91 -1.63 -15.91
C LYS A 162 14.75 -2.22 -17.04
N GLU A 163 15.22 -3.45 -16.90
CA GLU A 163 15.95 -4.16 -17.96
C GLU A 163 15.06 -4.45 -19.16
N ALA A 164 13.86 -4.97 -18.95
CA ALA A 164 12.88 -5.20 -20.00
C ALA A 164 12.53 -3.90 -20.76
N GLN A 165 12.36 -2.79 -20.02
CA GLN A 165 12.13 -1.48 -20.62
C GLN A 165 13.32 -1.03 -21.49
N LYS A 166 14.56 -1.19 -21.01
CA LYS A 166 15.76 -0.88 -21.79
C LYS A 166 15.85 -1.72 -23.06
N ALA A 167 15.56 -3.03 -22.97
CA ALA A 167 15.55 -3.93 -24.11
C ALA A 167 14.48 -3.54 -25.15
N GLY A 168 13.27 -3.19 -24.70
CA GLY A 168 12.20 -2.70 -25.58
C GLY A 168 12.56 -1.39 -26.28
N ILE A 169 13.19 -0.44 -25.56
CA ILE A 169 13.70 0.81 -26.15
C ILE A 169 14.81 0.51 -27.18
N ALA A 170 15.73 -0.40 -26.88
CA ALA A 170 16.79 -0.78 -27.81
C ALA A 170 16.23 -1.43 -29.09
N ALA A 171 15.26 -2.32 -28.95
CA ALA A 171 14.54 -2.93 -30.07
C ALA A 171 13.81 -1.87 -30.92
N ALA A 172 13.07 -0.95 -30.28
CA ALA A 172 12.38 0.14 -30.97
C ALA A 172 13.32 1.14 -31.66
N LYS A 173 14.56 1.29 -31.17
CA LYS A 173 15.59 2.13 -31.81
C LYS A 173 16.31 1.42 -32.97
N ALA A 174 16.42 0.09 -32.91
CA ALA A 174 17.01 -0.72 -33.97
C ALA A 174 16.04 -0.88 -35.16
N ASP A 175 14.74 -0.93 -34.88
CA ASP A 175 13.66 -1.04 -35.87
C ASP A 175 13.33 0.34 -36.48
N LYS A 176 14.27 0.87 -37.29
CA LYS A 176 14.21 2.21 -37.89
C LYS A 176 13.10 2.42 -38.93
N ASP A 177 12.39 1.37 -39.36
CA ASP A 177 11.29 1.48 -40.34
C ASP A 177 9.94 1.84 -39.71
N ARG A 178 9.83 1.85 -38.38
CA ARG A 178 8.68 2.43 -37.66
C ARG A 178 9.15 3.68 -36.94
N GLY A 179 8.88 4.86 -37.49
CA GLY A 179 9.24 6.17 -36.92
C GLY A 179 8.62 6.50 -35.54
N ALA A 180 8.89 5.67 -34.52
CA ALA A 180 8.16 5.63 -33.25
C ALA A 180 9.07 5.73 -32.01
N TYR A 181 10.27 6.30 -32.13
CA TYR A 181 11.05 6.74 -30.97
C TYR A 181 11.41 8.21 -31.04
N LEU A 182 10.41 9.07 -30.84
CA LEU A 182 10.61 10.47 -30.48
C LEU A 182 10.81 10.50 -28.97
N GLY A 183 12.05 10.61 -28.51
CA GLY A 183 12.34 10.82 -27.08
C GLY A 183 11.55 12.01 -26.51
N ARG A 184 11.56 12.17 -25.18
CA ARG A 184 10.90 13.31 -24.54
C ARG A 184 11.37 14.62 -25.20
N LYS A 185 10.43 15.38 -25.77
CA LYS A 185 10.69 16.69 -26.36
C LYS A 185 11.36 17.57 -25.28
N PRO A 186 12.52 18.20 -25.56
CA PRO A 186 13.16 19.05 -24.57
C PRO A 186 12.23 20.21 -24.23
N SER A 187 12.03 20.42 -22.94
CA SER A 187 11.39 21.62 -22.37
C SER A 187 12.40 22.75 -22.28
#